data_AF-G4D681-F1
#
_entry.id   AF-G4D681-F1
#
_cell.length_a   1.000
_cell.length_b   1.000
_cell.length_c   1.000
_cell.angle_alpha   90.00
_cell.angle_beta   90.00
_cell.angle_gamma   90.00
#
_symmetry.space_group_name_H-M   'P 1'
#
loop_
_entity.id
_entity.type
_entity.pdbx_description
1 polymer ?
#
loop_
_entity_poly.entity_id
_entity_poly.type
_entity_poly.pdbx_seq_one_letter_code
_entity_poly.pdbx_strand_id
1 'polypeptide(L)'
;MKIIYRITETLNKAKNAFKRYPLVMALIILSALCFIVVIAKDQSFMGGIKGEFSSAIRFAYFFMLAAVMAMFVSLFFEGLSQSAKTQENINRNKLIKISVTILSTIFLLGIGKTVLFSDPTLFEFENKYIYFGLLLGLTSGCFFAAKLFYHSDFIAYLIKIFTSAFISVSYSVIMLVGLFSIYFAINKLLGIEISDKIYSSTFVILMMPFNVGIFCQIIREQVL
;
A
#
# COMPACT_ATOMS: atom_id res chain seq x y z
N MET A 1 -0.01 -29.31 17.65
CA MET A 1 -1.34 -28.98 17.08
C MET A 1 -1.73 -27.49 17.19
N LYS A 2 -1.58 -26.81 18.34
CA LYS A 2 -1.96 -25.37 18.48
C LYS A 2 -1.22 -24.42 17.52
N ILE A 3 0.05 -24.67 17.23
CA ILE A 3 0.86 -23.81 16.33
C ILE A 3 0.39 -23.94 14.89
N ILE A 4 0.20 -25.17 14.40
CA ILE A 4 -0.28 -25.42 13.03
C ILE A 4 -1.67 -24.80 12.85
N TYR A 5 -2.58 -25.01 13.82
CA TYR A 5 -3.90 -24.38 13.79
C TYR A 5 -3.83 -22.85 13.74
N ARG A 6 -2.99 -22.23 14.57
CA ARG A 6 -2.77 -20.77 14.53
C ARG A 6 -2.22 -20.31 13.18
N ILE A 7 -1.27 -21.03 12.58
CA ILE A 7 -0.73 -20.71 11.25
C ILE A 7 -1.83 -20.83 10.18
N THR A 8 -2.64 -21.90 10.20
CA THR A 8 -3.74 -22.08 9.25
C THR A 8 -4.81 -21.00 9.42
N GLU A 9 -5.09 -20.60 10.66
CA GLU A 9 -6.01 -19.51 10.97
C GLU A 9 -5.47 -18.16 10.48
N THR A 10 -4.19 -17.85 10.69
CA THR A 10 -3.53 -16.64 10.17
C THR A 10 -3.53 -16.62 8.64
N LEU A 11 -3.27 -17.75 7.98
CA LEU A 11 -3.34 -17.88 6.52
C LEU A 11 -4.76 -17.67 5.97
N ASN A 12 -5.77 -18.22 6.64
CA ASN A 12 -7.17 -17.98 6.29
C ASN A 12 -7.58 -16.52 6.51
N LYS A 13 -7.07 -15.86 7.55
CA LYS A 13 -7.28 -14.43 7.78
C LYS A 13 -6.62 -13.58 6.71
N ALA A 14 -5.40 -13.90 6.29
CA ALA A 14 -4.70 -13.23 5.19
C ALA A 14 -5.44 -13.43 3.85
N LYS A 15 -5.89 -14.64 3.54
CA LYS A 15 -6.74 -14.94 2.36
C LYS A 15 -8.02 -14.10 2.36
N ASN A 16 -8.61 -13.85 3.53
CA ASN A 16 -9.79 -13.00 3.64
C ASN A 16 -9.49 -11.50 3.52
N ALA A 17 -8.25 -11.05 3.78
CA ALA A 17 -7.82 -9.67 3.49
C ALA A 17 -7.77 -9.42 1.97
N PHE A 18 -7.23 -10.36 1.21
CA PHE A 18 -7.28 -10.35 -0.26
C PHE A 18 -8.71 -10.30 -0.82
N LYS A 19 -9.67 -10.92 -0.12
CA LYS A 19 -11.09 -10.85 -0.51
C LYS A 19 -11.76 -9.51 -0.22
N ARG A 20 -11.30 -8.77 0.81
CA ARG A 20 -11.91 -7.49 1.21
C ARG A 20 -11.35 -6.30 0.41
N TYR A 21 -10.05 -6.31 0.13
CA TYR A 21 -9.39 -5.24 -0.63
C TYR A 21 -8.66 -5.78 -1.88
N PRO A 22 -9.36 -6.50 -2.80
CA PRO A 22 -8.71 -7.17 -3.92
C PRO A 22 -7.99 -6.19 -4.86
N LEU A 23 -8.58 -5.01 -5.08
CA LEU A 23 -8.02 -4.00 -5.97
C LEU A 23 -6.75 -3.36 -5.37
N VAL A 24 -6.74 -3.07 -4.06
CA VAL A 24 -5.54 -2.55 -3.37
C VAL A 24 -4.40 -3.56 -3.46
N MET A 25 -4.68 -4.83 -3.19
CA MET A 25 -3.65 -5.88 -3.23
C MET A 25 -3.14 -6.15 -4.65
N ALA A 26 -4.01 -6.14 -5.66
CA ALA A 26 -3.58 -6.28 -7.04
C ALA A 26 -2.63 -5.14 -7.46
N LEU A 27 -2.98 -3.89 -7.14
CA LEU A 27 -2.18 -2.72 -7.50
C LEU A 27 -0.83 -2.68 -6.76
N ILE A 28 -0.79 -3.01 -5.47
CA ILE A 28 0.48 -3.02 -4.72
C ILE A 28 1.40 -4.16 -5.17
N ILE A 29 0.86 -5.32 -5.55
CA ILE A 29 1.65 -6.42 -6.14
C ILE A 29 2.21 -5.99 -7.49
N LEU A 30 1.40 -5.34 -8.34
CA LEU A 30 1.86 -4.84 -9.63
C LEU A 30 2.98 -3.79 -9.47
N SER A 31 2.83 -2.89 -8.50
CA SER A 31 3.85 -1.91 -8.13
C SER A 31 5.16 -2.59 -7.70
N ALA A 32 5.07 -3.58 -6.80
CA ALA A 32 6.23 -4.33 -6.33
C ALA A 32 6.95 -5.08 -7.47
N LEU A 33 6.20 -5.68 -8.39
CA LEU A 33 6.78 -6.33 -9.58
C LEU A 33 7.54 -5.32 -10.45
N CYS A 34 6.98 -4.13 -10.70
CA CYS A 34 7.68 -3.09 -11.44
C CYS A 34 8.96 -2.64 -10.72
N PHE A 35 8.95 -2.49 -9.38
CA PHE A 35 10.16 -2.19 -8.61
C PHE A 35 11.21 -3.31 -8.71
N ILE A 36 10.81 -4.58 -8.65
CA ILE A 36 11.74 -5.71 -8.81
C ILE A 36 12.37 -5.71 -10.21
N VAL A 37 11.62 -5.38 -11.26
CA VAL A 37 12.17 -5.23 -12.62
C VAL A 37 13.21 -4.11 -12.71
N VAL A 38 12.98 -3.00 -12.00
CA VAL A 38 13.95 -1.88 -11.91
C VAL A 38 15.24 -2.34 -11.22
N ILE A 39 15.13 -3.07 -10.10
CA ILE A 39 16.28 -3.65 -9.37
C ILE A 39 17.04 -4.63 -10.26
N ALA A 40 16.33 -5.50 -10.98
CA ALA A 40 16.96 -6.51 -11.85
C ALA A 40 17.82 -5.85 -12.95
N LYS A 41 17.38 -4.70 -13.46
CA LYS A 41 18.06 -3.91 -14.50
C LYS A 41 19.14 -2.96 -13.98
N ASP A 42 19.50 -3.01 -12.68
CA ASP A 42 20.46 -2.09 -12.03
C ASP A 42 20.10 -0.60 -12.20
N GLN A 43 18.81 -0.31 -12.38
CA GLN A 43 18.35 1.07 -12.46
C GLN A 43 18.17 1.60 -11.04
N SER A 44 18.83 2.72 -10.73
CA SER A 44 18.80 3.27 -9.39
C SER A 44 17.39 3.75 -9.02
N PHE A 45 16.93 3.35 -7.84
CA PHE A 45 15.68 3.85 -7.22
C PHE A 45 15.62 5.38 -7.13
N MET A 46 16.79 6.03 -7.05
CA MET A 46 16.95 7.47 -6.83
C MET A 46 17.18 8.30 -8.11
N GLY A 47 17.29 7.65 -9.28
CA GLY A 47 17.75 8.30 -10.50
C GLY A 47 19.26 8.51 -10.45
N GLY A 48 19.97 7.94 -11.42
CA GLY A 48 21.36 8.33 -11.66
C GLY A 48 21.41 9.77 -12.14
N ILE A 49 22.60 10.37 -12.06
CA ILE A 49 22.92 11.75 -12.47
C ILE A 49 22.52 12.06 -13.94
N LYS A 50 22.13 11.05 -14.72
CA LYS A 50 21.51 11.18 -16.04
C LYS A 50 20.01 10.85 -15.91
N GLY A 51 19.19 11.90 -15.82
CA GLY A 51 17.76 11.90 -15.47
C GLY A 51 16.78 11.20 -16.42
N GLU A 52 17.04 9.96 -16.82
CA GLU A 52 16.04 9.13 -17.49
C GLU A 52 15.44 8.11 -16.51
N PHE A 53 14.31 8.48 -15.90
CA PHE A 53 13.47 7.51 -15.21
C PHE A 53 12.93 6.52 -16.24
N SER A 54 13.34 5.25 -16.12
CA SER A 54 12.81 4.16 -16.95
C SER A 54 11.29 4.11 -16.86
N SER A 55 10.62 3.72 -17.95
CA SER A 55 9.18 3.48 -17.94
C SER A 55 8.74 2.60 -16.76
N ALA A 56 9.54 1.60 -16.39
CA ALA A 56 9.24 0.68 -15.28
C ALA A 56 9.09 1.36 -13.91
N ILE A 57 9.94 2.35 -13.58
CA ILE A 57 9.86 3.03 -12.29
C ILE A 57 8.65 3.98 -12.24
N ARG A 58 8.28 4.60 -13.37
CA ARG A 58 7.08 5.43 -13.50
C ARG A 58 5.82 4.61 -13.25
N PHE A 59 5.73 3.41 -13.85
CA PHE A 59 4.65 2.46 -13.58
C PHE A 59 4.62 2.02 -12.11
N ALA A 60 5.78 1.76 -11.51
CA ALA A 60 5.86 1.36 -10.11
C ALA A 60 5.25 2.42 -9.16
N TYR A 61 5.61 3.70 -9.34
CA TYR A 61 5.04 4.81 -8.57
C TYR A 61 3.56 5.05 -8.86
N PHE A 62 3.14 4.95 -10.12
CA PHE A 62 1.73 5.08 -10.49
C PHE A 62 0.87 4.02 -9.80
N PHE A 63 1.27 2.74 -9.85
CA PHE A 63 0.52 1.66 -9.20
C PHE A 63 0.54 1.78 -7.68
N MET A 64 1.63 2.28 -7.08
CA MET A 64 1.68 2.56 -5.64
C MET A 64 0.67 3.64 -5.26
N LEU A 65 0.63 4.77 -5.97
CA LEU A 65 -0.34 5.83 -5.74
C LEU A 65 -1.78 5.34 -5.96
N ALA A 66 -2.01 4.55 -7.00
CA ALA A 66 -3.29 3.92 -7.27
C ALA A 66 -3.74 2.99 -6.13
N ALA A 67 -2.82 2.22 -5.55
CA ALA A 67 -3.11 1.36 -4.41
C ALA A 67 -3.55 2.17 -3.17
N VAL A 68 -2.84 3.27 -2.86
CA VAL A 68 -3.19 4.15 -1.73
C VAL A 68 -4.56 4.82 -1.98
N MET A 69 -4.83 5.29 -3.19
CA MET A 69 -6.13 5.88 -3.55
C MET A 69 -7.26 4.85 -3.44
N ALA A 70 -7.05 3.63 -3.93
CA ALA A 70 -8.01 2.55 -3.81
C ALA A 70 -8.31 2.20 -2.34
N MET A 71 -7.28 2.23 -1.48
CA MET A 71 -7.43 2.02 -0.05
C MET A 71 -8.24 3.15 0.60
N PHE A 72 -7.95 4.41 0.26
CA PHE A 72 -8.73 5.56 0.72
C PHE A 72 -10.22 5.43 0.37
N VAL A 73 -10.52 5.13 -0.89
CA VAL A 73 -11.91 4.96 -1.37
C VAL A 73 -12.60 3.80 -0.65
N SER A 74 -11.89 2.68 -0.45
CA SER A 74 -12.45 1.52 0.23
C SER A 74 -12.78 1.83 1.70
N LEU A 75 -11.88 2.49 2.43
CA LEU A 75 -12.12 2.92 3.82
C LEU A 75 -13.25 3.95 3.91
N PHE A 76 -13.32 4.87 2.96
CA PHE A 76 -14.40 5.85 2.86
C PHE A 76 -15.77 5.18 2.65
N PHE A 77 -15.84 4.14 1.81
CA PHE A 77 -17.07 3.36 1.59
C PHE A 77 -17.49 2.55 2.81
N GLU A 78 -16.54 2.07 3.59
CA GLU A 78 -16.81 1.40 4.86
C GLU A 78 -17.40 2.39 5.88
N GLY A 79 -16.79 3.56 6.04
CA GLY A 79 -17.33 4.62 6.90
C GLY A 79 -18.75 5.05 6.52
N LEU A 80 -19.02 5.20 5.22
CA LEU A 80 -20.37 5.48 4.71
C LEU A 80 -21.36 4.35 5.01
N SER A 81 -20.96 3.10 4.81
CA SER A 81 -21.85 1.95 5.02
C SER A 81 -22.26 1.80 6.48
N GLN A 82 -21.35 2.05 7.42
CA GLN A 82 -21.65 1.95 8.85
C GLN A 82 -22.52 3.11 9.39
N SER A 83 -22.55 4.25 8.70
CA SER A 83 -23.35 5.43 9.09
C SER A 83 -24.83 5.33 8.67
N ALA A 84 -25.18 4.42 7.75
CA ALA A 84 -26.53 4.31 7.20
C ALA A 84 -27.50 3.57 8.13
N LYS A 85 -28.20 4.30 9.01
CA LYS A 85 -29.26 3.74 9.89
C LYS A 85 -30.67 3.71 9.28
N THR A 86 -30.89 4.40 8.16
CA THR A 86 -32.23 4.61 7.55
C THR A 86 -32.18 4.37 6.03
N GLN A 87 -33.27 3.88 5.42
CA GLN A 87 -33.34 3.58 3.97
C GLN A 87 -33.01 4.79 3.07
N GLU A 88 -33.39 6.00 3.51
CA GLU A 88 -33.05 7.25 2.83
C GLU A 88 -31.54 7.54 2.85
N ASN A 89 -30.88 7.27 3.99
CA ASN A 89 -29.42 7.36 4.11
C ASN A 89 -28.71 6.33 3.23
N ILE A 90 -29.28 5.13 3.01
CA ILE A 90 -28.70 4.11 2.12
C ILE A 90 -28.66 4.61 0.67
N ASN A 91 -29.75 5.22 0.18
CA ASN A 91 -29.81 5.75 -1.18
C ASN A 91 -28.89 6.96 -1.37
N ARG A 92 -28.83 7.88 -0.39
CA ARG A 92 -27.86 8.99 -0.40
C ARG A 92 -26.42 8.47 -0.42
N ASN A 93 -26.11 7.44 0.36
CA ASN A 93 -24.76 6.88 0.43
C ASN A 93 -24.37 6.17 -0.88
N LYS A 94 -25.32 5.58 -1.62
CA LYS A 94 -25.03 5.05 -2.98
C LYS A 94 -24.60 6.15 -3.95
N LEU A 95 -25.27 7.30 -3.94
CA LEU A 95 -24.89 8.43 -4.79
C LEU A 95 -23.50 8.96 -4.43
N ILE A 96 -23.22 9.14 -3.13
CA ILE A 96 -21.88 9.58 -2.67
C ILE A 96 -20.80 8.57 -3.09
N LYS A 97 -21.06 7.26 -3.01
CA LYS A 97 -20.12 6.22 -3.48
C LYS A 97 -19.81 6.36 -4.97
N ILE A 98 -20.82 6.60 -5.80
CA ILE A 98 -20.66 6.81 -7.24
C ILE A 98 -19.82 8.07 -7.49
N SER A 99 -20.16 9.20 -6.85
CA SER A 99 -19.44 10.46 -7.00
C SER A 99 -17.95 10.33 -6.63
N VAL A 100 -17.65 9.67 -5.51
CA VAL A 100 -16.26 9.45 -5.07
C VAL A 100 -15.52 8.51 -6.01
N THR A 101 -16.18 7.49 -6.57
CA THR A 101 -15.57 6.62 -7.58
C THR A 101 -15.19 7.41 -8.83
N ILE A 102 -16.09 8.25 -9.34
CA ILE A 102 -15.85 9.10 -10.52
C ILE A 102 -14.68 10.07 -10.24
N LEU A 103 -14.73 10.79 -9.11
CA LEU A 103 -13.70 11.74 -8.75
C LEU A 103 -12.33 11.06 -8.57
N SER A 104 -12.29 9.90 -7.93
CA SER A 104 -11.06 9.13 -7.75
C SER A 104 -10.47 8.63 -9.07
N THR A 105 -11.33 8.27 -10.03
CA THR A 105 -10.91 7.86 -11.37
C THR A 105 -10.33 9.03 -12.15
N ILE A 106 -10.98 10.20 -12.12
CA ILE A 106 -10.47 11.43 -12.76
C ILE A 106 -9.10 11.81 -12.18
N PHE A 107 -8.97 11.72 -10.86
CA PHE A 107 -7.71 12.01 -10.18
C PHE A 107 -6.59 11.05 -10.60
N LEU A 108 -6.88 9.75 -10.69
CA LEU A 108 -5.92 8.75 -11.18
C LEU A 108 -5.56 8.94 -12.65
N LEU A 109 -6.50 9.35 -13.50
CA LEU A 109 -6.22 9.69 -14.90
C LEU A 109 -5.31 10.92 -14.99
N GLY A 110 -5.54 11.93 -14.15
CA GLY A 110 -4.68 13.11 -14.05
C GLY A 110 -3.24 12.72 -13.67
N ILE A 111 -3.08 11.97 -12.58
CA ILE A 111 -1.76 11.45 -12.16
C ILE A 111 -1.15 10.56 -13.24
N GLY A 112 -1.93 9.70 -13.89
CA GLY A 112 -1.45 8.82 -14.95
C GLY A 112 -0.92 9.61 -16.14
N LYS A 113 -1.65 10.63 -16.59
CA LYS A 113 -1.19 11.54 -17.66
C LYS A 113 0.12 12.21 -17.27
N THR A 114 0.21 12.72 -16.04
CA THR A 114 1.40 13.40 -15.56
C THR A 114 2.58 12.42 -15.45
N VAL A 115 2.47 11.38 -14.61
CA VAL A 115 3.55 10.45 -14.26
C VAL A 115 4.00 9.55 -15.42
N LEU A 116 3.07 9.08 -16.27
CA LEU A 116 3.40 8.11 -17.32
C LEU A 116 3.77 8.78 -18.64
N PHE A 117 3.13 9.90 -18.99
CA PHE A 117 3.17 10.45 -20.35
C PHE A 117 3.82 11.83 -20.49
N SER A 118 4.15 12.53 -19.41
CA SER A 118 4.89 13.80 -19.54
C SER A 118 6.41 13.59 -19.58
N ASP A 119 7.09 14.61 -20.07
CA ASP A 119 8.54 14.65 -20.29
C ASP A 119 9.36 14.20 -19.07
N PRO A 120 10.57 13.64 -19.30
CA PRO A 120 11.44 13.09 -18.24
C PRO A 120 11.83 14.07 -17.13
N THR A 121 11.59 15.37 -17.30
CA THR A 121 11.82 16.44 -16.32
C THR A 121 10.87 16.40 -15.11
N LEU A 122 9.82 15.57 -15.14
CA LEU A 122 8.89 15.42 -14.00
C LEU A 122 9.49 14.80 -12.72
N PHE A 123 10.70 14.26 -12.77
CA PHE A 123 11.41 13.80 -11.58
C PHE A 123 12.71 14.59 -11.34
N GLU A 124 12.81 15.79 -11.91
CA GLU A 124 13.75 16.80 -11.39
C GLU A 124 13.46 17.06 -9.91
N PHE A 125 14.49 17.43 -9.17
CA PHE A 125 14.53 17.44 -7.70
C PHE A 125 13.32 18.15 -7.05
N GLU A 126 12.76 19.16 -7.74
CA GLU A 126 11.62 19.96 -7.30
C GLU A 126 10.28 19.20 -7.33
N ASN A 127 10.07 18.31 -8.32
CA ASN A 127 8.80 17.59 -8.49
C ASN A 127 8.69 16.33 -7.60
N LYS A 128 9.81 15.77 -7.12
CA LYS A 128 9.82 14.62 -6.19
C LYS A 128 9.01 14.90 -4.91
N TYR A 129 9.08 16.13 -4.40
CA TYR A 129 8.36 16.55 -3.20
C TYR A 129 6.85 16.63 -3.42
N ILE A 130 6.39 16.92 -4.64
CA ILE A 130 4.97 16.98 -4.97
C ILE A 130 4.36 15.57 -4.90
N TYR A 131 5.01 14.57 -5.51
CA TYR A 131 4.51 13.19 -5.48
C TYR A 131 4.62 12.55 -4.10
N PHE A 132 5.72 12.82 -3.37
CA PHE A 132 5.87 12.38 -1.99
C PHE A 132 4.84 13.05 -1.06
N GLY A 133 4.60 14.35 -1.24
CA GLY A 133 3.57 15.09 -0.52
C GLY A 133 2.16 14.61 -0.84
N LEU A 134 1.89 14.24 -2.09
CA LEU A 134 0.60 13.69 -2.52
C LEU A 134 0.38 12.29 -1.94
N LEU A 135 1.42 11.46 -1.87
CA LEU A 135 1.37 10.15 -1.22
C LEU A 135 1.15 10.29 0.30
N LEU A 136 1.90 11.17 0.96
CA LEU A 136 1.71 11.49 2.38
C LEU A 136 0.32 12.05 2.65
N GLY A 137 -0.17 12.95 1.81
CA GLY A 137 -1.50 13.54 1.89
C GLY A 137 -2.59 12.49 1.78
N LEU A 138 -2.54 11.62 0.76
CA LEU A 138 -3.50 10.51 0.60
C LEU A 138 -3.43 9.52 1.76
N THR A 139 -2.21 9.16 2.20
CA THR A 139 -2.01 8.24 3.32
C THR A 139 -2.55 8.84 4.61
N SER A 140 -2.31 10.14 4.86
CA SER A 140 -2.92 10.88 5.98
C SER A 140 -4.45 10.88 5.86
N GLY A 141 -4.98 11.09 4.65
CA GLY A 141 -6.40 11.04 4.33
C GLY A 141 -7.04 9.70 4.70
N CYS A 142 -6.34 8.57 4.52
CA CYS A 142 -6.85 7.25 4.94
C CYS A 142 -7.18 7.18 6.44
N PHE A 143 -6.42 7.87 7.30
CA PHE A 143 -6.70 7.93 8.74
C PHE A 143 -7.98 8.70 9.07
N PHE A 144 -8.33 9.69 8.24
CA PHE A 144 -9.48 10.56 8.47
C PHE A 144 -10.71 10.22 7.60
N ALA A 145 -10.58 9.31 6.62
CA ALA A 145 -11.62 9.01 5.62
C ALA A 145 -12.97 8.62 6.24
N ALA A 146 -12.99 7.83 7.31
CA ALA A 146 -14.23 7.43 7.97
C ALA A 146 -14.81 8.49 8.92
N LYS A 147 -14.03 9.51 9.31
CA LYS A 147 -14.46 10.58 10.23
C LYS A 147 -15.57 11.44 9.66
N LEU A 148 -15.68 11.55 8.33
CA LEU A 148 -16.74 12.33 7.70
C LEU A 148 -18.16 11.85 8.08
N PHE A 149 -18.31 10.61 8.58
CA PHE A 149 -19.62 10.01 8.85
C PHE A 149 -19.77 9.33 10.23
N TYR A 150 -18.72 9.28 11.06
CA TYR A 150 -18.72 8.65 12.40
C TYR A 150 -18.37 9.70 13.47
N HIS A 151 -19.36 10.11 14.27
CA HIS A 151 -19.19 11.21 15.24
C HIS A 151 -18.97 10.76 16.69
N SER A 152 -19.28 9.52 17.08
CA SER A 152 -19.21 9.11 18.51
C SER A 152 -17.84 8.63 18.99
N ASP A 153 -17.03 7.97 18.15
CA ASP A 153 -15.80 7.29 18.60
C ASP A 153 -14.59 7.50 17.67
N PHE A 154 -14.39 8.75 17.23
CA PHE A 154 -13.30 9.11 16.32
C PHE A 154 -11.91 8.74 16.86
N ILE A 155 -11.65 9.01 18.15
CA ILE A 155 -10.35 8.76 18.78
C ILE A 155 -10.05 7.25 18.77
N ALA A 156 -11.05 6.42 19.09
CA ALA A 156 -10.90 4.97 19.06
C ALA A 156 -10.62 4.46 17.63
N TYR A 157 -11.30 4.99 16.61
CA TYR A 157 -11.03 4.63 15.21
C TYR A 157 -9.61 5.00 14.76
N LEU A 158 -9.16 6.22 15.06
CA LEU A 158 -7.83 6.68 14.68
C LEU A 158 -6.74 5.86 15.38
N ILE A 159 -6.91 5.57 16.67
CA ILE A 159 -6.00 4.70 17.44
C ILE A 159 -5.95 3.30 16.80
N LYS A 160 -7.08 2.75 16.36
CA LYS A 160 -7.14 1.44 15.68
C LYS A 160 -6.35 1.42 14.37
N ILE A 161 -6.53 2.43 13.51
CA ILE A 161 -5.73 2.51 12.27
C ILE A 161 -4.24 2.69 12.58
N PHE A 162 -3.90 3.56 13.51
CA PHE A 162 -2.50 3.81 13.87
C PHE A 162 -1.84 2.56 14.46
N THR A 163 -2.56 1.84 15.33
CA THR A 163 -2.13 0.56 15.89
C THR A 163 -1.94 -0.48 14.78
N SER A 164 -2.87 -0.55 13.82
CA SER A 164 -2.73 -1.43 12.65
C SER A 164 -1.49 -1.11 11.81
N ALA A 165 -1.23 0.18 11.53
CA ALA A 165 -0.05 0.62 10.80
C ALA A 165 1.24 0.25 11.54
N PHE A 166 1.30 0.51 12.84
CA PHE A 166 2.46 0.20 13.67
C PHE A 166 2.74 -1.30 13.74
N ILE A 167 1.71 -2.11 13.95
CA ILE A 167 1.84 -3.57 13.98
C ILE A 167 2.31 -4.09 12.63
N SER A 168 1.75 -3.58 11.53
CA SER A 168 2.14 -3.98 10.18
C SER A 168 3.62 -3.72 9.89
N VAL A 169 4.09 -2.49 10.16
CA VAL A 169 5.51 -2.11 10.01
C VAL A 169 6.39 -2.98 10.90
N SER A 170 6.00 -3.21 12.15
CA SER A 170 6.78 -4.04 13.08
C SER A 170 6.94 -5.47 12.56
N TYR A 171 5.88 -6.11 12.08
CA TYR A 171 5.96 -7.45 11.48
C TYR A 171 6.86 -7.48 10.24
N SER A 172 6.75 -6.50 9.35
CA SER A 172 7.61 -6.40 8.16
C SER A 172 9.08 -6.24 8.54
N VAL A 173 9.41 -5.39 9.52
CA VAL A 173 10.79 -5.16 9.98
C VAL A 173 11.38 -6.42 10.62
N ILE A 174 10.65 -7.08 11.52
CA ILE A 174 11.11 -8.31 12.17
C ILE A 174 11.39 -9.40 11.12
N MET A 175 10.47 -9.57 10.17
CA MET A 175 10.65 -10.56 9.09
C MET A 175 11.84 -10.20 8.19
N LEU A 176 12.05 -8.91 7.88
CA LEU A 176 13.18 -8.43 7.08
C LEU A 176 14.51 -8.74 7.77
N VAL A 177 14.65 -8.39 9.05
CA VAL A 177 15.86 -8.69 9.83
C VAL A 177 16.11 -10.20 9.90
N GLY A 178 15.05 -10.99 10.06
CA GLY A 178 15.14 -12.46 10.04
C GLY A 178 15.68 -13.01 8.71
N LEU A 179 15.12 -12.58 7.58
CA LEU A 179 15.58 -13.03 6.26
C LEU A 179 17.00 -12.53 5.94
N PHE A 180 17.34 -11.30 6.31
CA PHE A 180 18.69 -10.76 6.12
C PHE A 180 19.72 -11.54 6.95
N SER A 181 19.36 -11.93 8.17
CA SER A 181 20.20 -12.78 9.02
C SER A 181 20.44 -14.15 8.38
N ILE A 182 19.42 -14.73 7.75
CA ILE A 182 19.54 -16.00 7.00
C ILE A 182 20.45 -15.83 5.78
N TYR A 183 20.29 -14.77 4.99
CA TYR A 183 21.16 -14.51 3.84
C TYR A 183 22.62 -14.28 4.25
N PHE A 184 22.83 -13.56 5.35
CA PHE A 184 24.15 -13.38 5.94
C PHE A 184 24.77 -14.70 6.38
N ALA A 185 23.99 -15.56 7.06
CA ALA A 185 24.44 -16.88 7.49
C ALA A 185 24.79 -17.78 6.30
N ILE A 186 23.97 -17.79 5.23
CA ILE A 186 24.26 -18.52 3.99
C ILE A 186 25.57 -18.05 3.37
N ASN A 187 25.78 -16.74 3.27
CA ASN A 187 27.00 -16.18 2.71
C ASN A 187 28.24 -16.56 3.54
N LYS A 188 28.16 -16.46 4.87
CA LYS A 188 29.30 -16.74 5.75
C LYS A 188 29.58 -18.22 6.00
N LEU A 189 28.55 -19.07 6.08
CA LEU A 189 28.70 -20.49 6.40
C LEU A 189 28.84 -21.38 5.15
N LEU A 190 28.13 -21.04 4.07
CA LEU A 190 28.11 -21.85 2.85
C LEU A 190 28.97 -21.25 1.73
N GLY A 191 29.49 -20.03 1.91
CA GLY A 191 30.30 -19.35 0.90
C GLY A 191 29.51 -18.95 -0.35
N ILE A 192 28.17 -18.93 -0.28
CA ILE A 192 27.31 -18.55 -1.40
C ILE A 192 27.09 -17.04 -1.35
N GLU A 193 27.70 -16.31 -2.29
CA GLU A 193 27.52 -14.86 -2.39
C GLU A 193 26.09 -14.50 -2.82
N ILE A 194 25.33 -13.92 -1.88
CA ILE A 194 23.99 -13.39 -2.15
C ILE A 194 24.11 -11.95 -2.65
N SER A 195 23.65 -11.69 -3.86
CA SER A 195 23.66 -10.35 -4.48
C SER A 195 22.77 -9.35 -3.74
N ASP A 196 23.19 -8.08 -3.68
CA ASP A 196 22.41 -6.95 -3.15
C ASP A 196 21.02 -6.78 -3.81
N LYS A 197 20.87 -7.27 -5.05
CA LYS A 197 19.57 -7.31 -5.75
C LYS A 197 18.55 -8.17 -5.01
N ILE A 198 19.00 -9.27 -4.39
CA ILE A 198 18.14 -10.17 -3.63
C ILE A 198 17.70 -9.48 -2.33
N TYR A 199 18.63 -8.82 -1.61
CA TYR A 199 18.30 -8.03 -0.43
C TYR A 199 17.27 -6.92 -0.74
N SER A 200 17.49 -6.18 -1.82
CA SER A 200 16.60 -5.10 -2.26
C SER A 200 15.22 -5.61 -2.69
N SER A 201 15.16 -6.72 -3.40
CA SER A 201 13.90 -7.34 -3.82
C SER A 201 13.10 -7.88 -2.63
N THR A 202 13.79 -8.50 -1.66
CA THR A 202 13.18 -8.96 -0.40
C THR A 202 12.64 -7.78 0.40
N PHE A 203 13.36 -6.65 0.45
CA PHE A 203 12.85 -5.42 1.07
C PHE A 203 11.55 -4.95 0.41
N VAL A 204 11.50 -4.87 -0.93
CA VAL A 204 10.29 -4.46 -1.66
C VAL A 204 9.12 -5.39 -1.37
N ILE A 205 9.31 -6.71 -1.40
CA ILE A 205 8.24 -7.68 -1.12
C ILE A 205 7.72 -7.53 0.31
N LEU A 206 8.60 -7.31 1.29
CA LEU A 206 8.20 -7.22 2.69
C LEU A 206 7.57 -5.87 3.07
N MET A 207 8.05 -4.77 2.50
CA MET A 207 7.57 -3.43 2.82
C MET A 207 6.36 -3.00 1.98
N MET A 208 6.10 -3.65 0.85
CA MET A 208 4.93 -3.35 0.00
C MET A 208 3.83 -4.40 0.17
N PRO A 209 3.77 -5.50 -0.61
CA PRO A 209 2.60 -6.37 -0.59
C PRO A 209 2.40 -7.07 0.76
N PHE A 210 3.48 -7.47 1.46
CA PHE A 210 3.36 -8.10 2.77
C PHE A 210 2.86 -7.10 3.84
N ASN A 211 3.49 -5.92 3.92
CA ASN A 211 3.07 -4.87 4.85
C ASN A 211 1.62 -4.43 4.60
N VAL A 212 1.29 -4.06 3.36
CA VAL A 212 -0.06 -3.61 3.01
C VAL A 212 -1.08 -4.72 3.27
N GLY A 213 -0.71 -5.99 3.04
CA GLY A 213 -1.56 -7.13 3.36
C GLY A 213 -1.87 -7.27 4.85
N ILE A 214 -0.87 -7.17 5.71
CA ILE A 214 -1.05 -7.23 7.17
C ILE A 214 -1.88 -6.03 7.64
N PHE A 215 -1.59 -4.83 7.15
CA PHE A 215 -2.33 -3.62 7.48
C PHE A 215 -3.82 -3.74 7.14
N CYS A 216 -4.14 -4.18 5.91
CA CYS A 216 -5.51 -4.40 5.48
C CYS A 216 -6.22 -5.50 6.29
N GLN A 217 -5.50 -6.54 6.71
CA GLN A 217 -6.03 -7.59 7.56
C GLN A 217 -6.40 -7.08 8.96
N ILE A 218 -5.52 -6.30 9.60
CA ILE A 218 -5.72 -5.84 10.98
C ILE A 218 -6.80 -4.78 11.05
N ILE A 219 -6.87 -3.85 10.08
CA ILE A 219 -7.99 -2.90 9.97
C ILE A 219 -9.33 -3.64 9.94
N ARG A 220 -9.38 -4.78 9.25
CA ARG A 220 -10.61 -5.57 9.18
C ARG A 220 -11.07 -6.07 10.56
N GLU A 221 -10.15 -6.50 11.41
CA GLU A 221 -10.47 -7.05 12.73
C GLU A 221 -10.84 -5.97 13.75
N GLN A 222 -10.44 -4.71 13.53
CA GLN A 222 -10.64 -3.64 14.50
C GLN A 222 -11.81 -2.69 14.17
N VAL A 223 -12.22 -2.58 12.90
CA VAL A 223 -13.30 -1.68 12.45
C VAL A 223 -14.68 -2.37 12.43
N LEU A 224 -14.74 -3.69 12.63
CA LEU A 224 -15.95 -4.46 12.95
C LEU A 224 -16.08 -4.66 14.46
#